data_AF-Q8S390-F1
#
_entry.id   AF-Q8S390-F1
#
_cell.length_a   1.000
_cell.length_b   1.000
_cell.length_c   1.000
_cell.angle_alpha   90.00
_cell.angle_beta   90.00
_cell.angle_gamma   90.00
#
_symmetry.space_group_name_H-M   'P 1'
#
loop_
_entity.id
_entity.type
_entity.pdbx_description
1 polymer ?
#
loop_
_entity_poly.entity_id
_entity_poly.type
_entity_poly.pdbx_seq_one_letter_code
_entity_poly.pdbx_strand_id
1 'polypeptide(L)'
;MAGLPVIMCLKSNNNQEYLRYQSDNIQQYGLLQFSADKILDPLAQFEVEPSKTYDGLVHIKSRYTNKYLVRWSPNHYWITASANEPDENKSNWACTLFKPLYVEEGNMKKVRLLHVQLGHYTENYTVGGSFVSYLFAESSQIDTGSKDVFHVIDWKSIFQFPKTYVTFKGNNGKYLGVITINQLPCLQFGYDNLNDPKVAHQMFVTSNGTICIKSNYMNKFWRLSTDNWILVDGNDPRETNEAAALFRSDVHDFNVISLLNMQKTWFIKRFTSGKPEFINCMNAATQIVDETAILEIIELGSNN
;
A
#
# COMPACT_ATOMS: atom_id res chain seq x y z
N MET A 1 -19.08 14.86 -3.26
CA MET A 1 -18.09 13.96 -2.60
C MET A 1 -16.69 14.38 -3.01
N ALA A 2 -15.84 14.77 -2.05
CA ALA A 2 -14.56 15.46 -2.31
C ALA A 2 -13.41 14.55 -2.82
N GLY A 3 -13.73 13.37 -3.37
CA GLY A 3 -12.83 12.52 -4.16
C GLY A 3 -11.60 11.92 -3.47
N LEU A 4 -11.42 12.12 -2.16
CA LEU A 4 -10.37 11.47 -1.37
C LEU A 4 -10.79 10.06 -0.92
N PRO A 5 -9.84 9.12 -0.70
CA PRO A 5 -10.11 7.84 -0.06
C PRO A 5 -10.63 8.02 1.37
N VAL A 6 -11.48 7.08 1.82
CA VAL A 6 -11.98 7.07 3.22
C VAL A 6 -10.84 6.92 4.22
N ILE A 7 -9.88 6.04 3.93
CA ILE A 7 -8.63 5.93 4.68
C ILE A 7 -7.49 6.19 3.71
N MET A 8 -6.69 7.20 3.99
CA MET A 8 -5.59 7.61 3.14
C MET A 8 -4.26 7.66 3.88
N CYS A 9 -3.18 7.53 3.11
CA CYS A 9 -1.85 7.98 3.49
C CYS A 9 -1.47 9.17 2.60
N LEU A 10 -0.74 10.14 3.14
CA LEU A 10 -0.25 11.30 2.40
C LEU A 10 1.27 11.23 2.28
N LYS A 11 1.79 11.33 1.06
CA LYS A 11 3.23 11.39 0.79
C LYS A 11 3.62 12.78 0.29
N SER A 12 4.66 13.35 0.87
CA SER A 12 5.23 14.62 0.42
C SER A 12 6.17 14.37 -0.78
N ASN A 13 5.98 15.11 -1.87
CA ASN A 13 6.89 15.08 -3.01
C ASN A 13 8.27 15.72 -2.69
N ASN A 14 8.34 16.56 -1.68
CA ASN A 14 9.55 17.32 -1.33
C ASN A 14 10.64 16.44 -0.72
N ASN A 15 10.26 15.47 0.12
CA ASN A 15 11.20 14.58 0.82
C ASN A 15 10.90 13.08 0.65
N GLN A 16 9.85 12.71 -0.09
CA GLN A 16 9.44 11.33 -0.31
C GLN A 16 8.99 10.56 0.94
N GLU A 17 8.73 11.27 2.04
CA GLU A 17 8.25 10.67 3.29
C GLU A 17 6.72 10.70 3.38
N TYR A 18 6.17 9.74 4.12
CA TYR A 18 4.75 9.71 4.49
C TYR A 18 4.50 10.58 5.73
N LEU A 19 3.35 11.24 5.74
CA LEU A 19 2.85 11.96 6.92
C LEU A 19 2.52 10.94 8.01
N ARG A 20 3.02 11.15 9.23
CA ARG A 20 2.72 10.35 10.42
C ARG A 20 2.44 11.21 11.64
N TYR A 21 1.74 10.64 12.61
CA TYR A 21 1.57 11.22 13.94
C TYR A 21 2.88 11.22 14.74
N GLN A 22 3.26 12.36 15.31
CA GLN A 22 4.42 12.46 16.20
C GLN A 22 4.06 11.95 17.61
N SER A 23 4.51 10.73 17.92
CA SER A 23 4.26 10.04 19.19
C SER A 23 5.33 10.26 20.25
N ASP A 24 6.49 10.79 19.88
CA ASP A 24 7.61 10.94 20.80
C ASP A 24 7.28 11.98 21.86
N ASN A 25 7.75 11.76 23.09
CA ASN A 25 7.54 12.67 24.21
C ASN A 25 8.46 13.90 24.12
N ILE A 26 8.25 14.69 23.07
CA ILE A 26 8.97 15.90 22.72
C ILE A 26 7.97 17.06 22.56
N GLN A 27 8.47 18.29 22.36
CA GLN A 27 7.63 19.48 22.17
C GLN A 27 6.60 19.31 21.03
N GLN A 28 6.96 18.57 19.98
CA GLN A 28 6.13 18.33 18.80
C GLN A 28 5.15 17.17 18.97
N TYR A 29 5.01 16.60 20.17
CA TYR A 29 4.03 15.55 20.44
C TYR A 29 2.64 15.95 19.93
N GLY A 30 2.01 15.06 19.16
CA GLY A 30 0.69 15.28 18.59
C GLY A 30 0.66 16.09 17.29
N LEU A 31 1.77 16.68 16.86
CA LEU A 31 1.90 17.26 15.52
C LEU A 31 2.05 16.17 14.46
N LEU A 32 1.94 16.57 13.19
CA LEU A 32 2.06 15.65 12.06
C LEU A 32 3.35 15.92 11.30
N GLN A 33 4.18 14.90 11.11
CA GLN A 33 5.50 15.01 10.50
C GLN A 33 5.61 14.12 9.26
N PHE A 34 6.24 14.63 8.20
CA PHE A 34 6.62 13.85 7.03
C PHE A 34 7.95 13.14 7.30
N SER A 35 7.87 11.98 7.96
CA SER A 35 9.04 11.21 8.43
C SER A 35 8.83 9.69 8.47
N ALA A 36 7.70 9.18 7.97
CA ALA A 36 7.49 7.75 7.86
C ALA A 36 8.06 7.24 6.52
N ASP A 37 9.07 6.36 6.58
CA ASP A 37 9.73 5.82 5.38
C ASP A 37 8.81 4.87 4.59
N LYS A 38 7.89 4.21 5.30
CA LYS A 38 7.01 3.14 4.76
C LYS A 38 5.55 3.53 4.92
N ILE A 39 4.76 3.25 3.89
CA ILE A 39 3.30 3.45 3.95
C ILE A 39 2.65 2.60 5.06
N LEU A 40 3.27 1.48 5.41
CA LEU A 40 2.84 0.56 6.45
C LEU A 40 3.13 1.04 7.87
N ASP A 41 3.75 2.21 8.06
CA ASP A 41 3.90 2.82 9.39
C ASP A 41 2.51 2.95 10.04
N PRO A 42 2.27 2.35 11.23
CA PRO A 42 0.96 2.31 11.88
C PRO A 42 0.44 3.69 12.35
N LEU A 43 1.26 4.73 12.25
CA LEU A 43 0.95 6.11 12.60
C LEU A 43 0.70 6.99 11.37
N ALA A 44 0.76 6.43 10.15
CA ALA A 44 0.63 7.16 8.88
C ALA A 44 -0.76 7.14 8.23
N GLN A 45 -1.75 6.47 8.83
CA GLN A 45 -3.11 6.40 8.29
C GLN A 45 -4.02 7.51 8.83
N PHE A 46 -4.75 8.15 7.93
CA PHE A 46 -5.73 9.20 8.23
C PHE A 46 -7.09 8.85 7.63
N GLU A 47 -8.14 9.08 8.39
CA GLU A 47 -9.52 8.91 7.93
C GLU A 47 -10.08 10.25 7.48
N VAL A 48 -10.71 10.25 6.31
CA VAL A 48 -11.41 11.41 5.75
C VAL A 48 -12.90 11.25 5.99
N GLU A 49 -13.50 12.26 6.59
CA GLU A 49 -14.94 12.32 6.87
C GLU A 49 -15.55 13.52 6.14
N PRO A 50 -16.60 13.35 5.33
CA PRO A 50 -17.21 14.47 4.62
C PRO A 50 -17.84 15.46 5.61
N SER A 51 -17.78 16.76 5.27
CA SER A 51 -18.52 17.78 6.03
C SER A 51 -20.03 17.50 5.98
N LYS A 52 -20.71 17.75 7.10
CA LYS A 52 -22.17 17.62 7.21
C LYS A 52 -22.90 18.79 6.55
N THR A 53 -22.30 19.97 6.57
CA THR A 53 -22.94 21.21 6.12
C THR A 53 -22.49 21.65 4.73
N TYR A 54 -21.22 21.45 4.37
CA TYR A 54 -20.63 22.05 3.18
C TYR A 54 -20.14 20.99 2.19
N ASP A 55 -20.79 20.89 1.02
CA ASP A 55 -20.31 19.99 -0.02
C ASP A 55 -18.88 20.36 -0.46
N GLY A 56 -18.07 19.34 -0.73
CA GLY A 56 -16.67 19.47 -1.09
C GLY A 56 -15.69 19.78 0.05
N LEU A 57 -16.17 20.08 1.28
CA LEU A 57 -15.30 20.19 2.46
C LEU A 57 -15.24 18.86 3.22
N VAL A 58 -14.11 18.65 3.90
CA VAL A 58 -13.84 17.41 4.65
C VAL A 58 -13.25 17.71 6.01
N HIS A 59 -13.46 16.78 6.93
CA HIS A 59 -12.70 16.60 8.15
C HIS A 59 -11.66 15.50 7.93
N ILE A 60 -10.53 15.60 8.62
CA ILE A 60 -9.48 14.59 8.57
C ILE A 60 -9.13 14.24 10.01
N LYS A 61 -8.98 12.95 10.34
CA LYS A 61 -8.59 12.48 11.67
C LYS A 61 -7.49 11.42 11.59
N SER A 62 -6.61 11.38 12.58
CA SER A 62 -5.63 10.29 12.68
C SER A 62 -6.35 8.98 13.03
N ARG A 63 -6.01 7.89 12.33
CA ARG A 63 -6.53 6.55 12.68
C ARG A 63 -5.99 6.02 13.99
N TYR A 64 -4.81 6.49 14.42
CA TYR A 64 -4.19 6.09 15.67
C TYR A 64 -4.90 6.71 16.88
N THR A 65 -5.07 8.04 16.91
CA THR A 65 -5.70 8.73 18.04
C THR A 65 -7.22 8.81 17.94
N ASN A 66 -7.78 8.59 16.75
CA ASN A 66 -9.18 8.87 16.40
C ASN A 66 -9.61 10.32 16.72
N LYS A 67 -8.68 11.27 16.53
CA LYS A 67 -8.88 12.71 16.77
C LYS A 67 -8.64 13.52 15.51
N TYR A 68 -9.39 14.60 15.37
CA TYR A 68 -9.41 15.45 14.19
C TYR A 68 -8.18 16.35 14.10
N LEU A 69 -7.77 16.60 12.86
CA LEU A 69 -6.78 17.61 12.52
C LEU A 69 -7.33 18.99 12.82
N VAL A 70 -6.59 19.74 13.62
CA VAL A 70 -6.91 21.09 14.04
C VAL A 70 -5.62 21.87 14.20
N ARG A 71 -5.71 23.20 14.21
CA ARG A 71 -4.58 24.05 14.59
C ARG A 71 -4.16 23.76 16.04
N TRP A 72 -2.86 23.87 16.31
CA TRP A 72 -2.31 23.56 17.63
C TRP A 72 -2.82 24.49 18.74
N SER A 73 -3.14 25.74 18.41
CA SER A 73 -3.72 26.73 19.31
C SER A 73 -4.23 27.95 18.51
N PRO A 74 -4.89 28.95 19.14
CA PRO A 74 -5.26 30.21 18.50
C PRO A 74 -4.09 30.97 17.84
N ASN A 75 -2.85 30.74 18.30
CA ASN A 75 -1.66 31.48 17.90
C ASN A 75 -0.71 30.69 16.98
N HIS A 76 -1.07 29.45 16.61
CA HIS A 76 -0.21 28.57 15.83
C HIS A 76 -0.90 28.13 14.53
N TYR A 77 -0.09 27.89 13.49
CA TYR A 77 -0.53 27.30 12.22
C TYR A 77 -0.04 25.85 12.03
N TRP A 78 0.70 25.31 13.01
CA TRP A 78 0.99 23.89 13.10
C TRP A 78 -0.32 23.10 13.24
N ILE A 79 -0.40 21.98 12.52
CA ILE A 79 -1.56 21.10 12.55
C ILE A 79 -1.29 19.90 13.47
N THR A 80 -2.23 19.64 14.38
CA THR A 80 -2.20 18.53 15.34
C THR A 80 -3.43 17.65 15.16
N ALA A 81 -3.30 16.33 15.38
CA ALA A 81 -4.43 15.40 15.38
C ALA A 81 -4.96 15.17 16.80
N SER A 82 -5.60 16.19 17.39
CA SER A 82 -5.97 16.21 18.81
C SER A 82 -7.39 16.73 19.13
N ALA A 83 -8.15 17.22 18.15
CA ALA A 83 -9.54 17.63 18.38
C ALA A 83 -10.44 16.39 18.62
N ASN A 84 -11.28 16.45 19.66
CA ASN A 84 -12.16 15.34 20.03
C ASN A 84 -13.36 15.17 19.09
N GLU A 85 -13.80 16.27 18.49
CA GLU A 85 -15.00 16.35 17.65
C GLU A 85 -14.77 17.34 16.51
N PRO A 86 -15.52 17.22 15.39
CA PRO A 86 -15.38 18.14 14.27
C PRO A 86 -16.03 19.49 14.57
N ASP A 87 -15.41 20.57 14.09
CA ASP A 87 -15.94 21.94 14.15
C ASP A 87 -16.08 22.51 12.73
N GLU A 88 -17.32 22.85 12.34
CA GLU A 88 -17.67 23.41 11.03
C GLU A 88 -17.87 24.94 11.05
N ASN A 89 -17.67 25.60 12.18
CA ASN A 89 -17.68 27.05 12.29
C ASN A 89 -16.40 27.64 11.68
N LYS A 90 -16.51 28.15 10.45
CA LYS A 90 -15.39 28.73 9.69
C LYS A 90 -14.73 29.95 10.36
N SER A 91 -15.36 30.55 11.39
CA SER A 91 -14.78 31.64 12.16
C SER A 91 -14.05 31.18 13.42
N ASN A 92 -14.25 29.94 13.88
CA ASN A 92 -13.55 29.41 15.05
C ASN A 92 -12.14 28.97 14.67
N TRP A 93 -11.13 29.42 15.41
CA TRP A 93 -9.73 29.03 15.20
C TRP A 93 -9.52 27.51 15.24
N ALA A 94 -10.39 26.78 15.95
CA ALA A 94 -10.39 25.33 16.08
C ALA A 94 -11.22 24.60 15.00
N CYS A 95 -11.71 25.30 13.97
CA CYS A 95 -12.38 24.71 12.81
C CYS A 95 -11.53 23.58 12.22
N THR A 96 -12.15 22.42 11.98
CA THR A 96 -11.46 21.20 11.51
C THR A 96 -11.67 20.95 10.01
N LEU A 97 -12.30 21.89 9.31
CA LEU A 97 -12.59 21.78 7.89
C LEU A 97 -11.33 22.01 7.05
N PHE A 98 -11.11 21.09 6.12
CA PHE A 98 -10.15 21.20 5.03
C PHE A 98 -10.86 21.16 3.68
N LYS A 99 -10.26 21.80 2.68
CA LYS A 99 -10.68 21.70 1.29
C LYS A 99 -9.57 21.04 0.47
N PRO A 100 -9.78 19.82 -0.08
CA PRO A 100 -8.85 19.26 -1.05
C PRO A 100 -8.98 19.98 -2.38
N LEU A 101 -7.83 20.35 -2.95
CA LEU A 101 -7.72 21.02 -4.24
C LEU A 101 -6.76 20.22 -5.12
N TYR A 102 -7.26 19.61 -6.19
CA TYR A 102 -6.46 18.79 -7.09
C TYR A 102 -5.48 19.65 -7.90
N VAL A 103 -4.22 19.21 -7.99
CA VAL A 103 -3.15 19.95 -8.68
C VAL A 103 -3.36 19.93 -10.20
N GLU A 104 -3.85 18.81 -10.71
CA GLU A 104 -4.11 18.58 -12.13
C GLU A 104 -5.56 18.09 -12.28
N GLU A 105 -6.29 18.60 -13.27
CA GLU A 105 -7.67 18.18 -13.54
C GLU A 105 -7.73 16.68 -13.88
N GLY A 106 -8.64 15.95 -13.24
CA GLY A 106 -8.79 14.50 -13.40
C GLY A 106 -7.78 13.66 -12.59
N ASN A 107 -6.73 14.26 -12.02
CA ASN A 107 -5.74 13.53 -11.21
C ASN A 107 -6.10 13.58 -9.71
N MET A 108 -6.83 12.56 -9.27
CA MET A 108 -7.29 12.44 -7.88
C MET A 108 -6.18 12.07 -6.88
N LYS A 109 -4.95 11.85 -7.35
CA LYS A 109 -3.81 11.39 -6.55
C LYS A 109 -2.86 12.51 -6.16
N LYS A 110 -3.01 13.72 -6.70
CA LYS A 110 -2.19 14.89 -6.33
C LYS A 110 -3.07 16.01 -5.81
N VAL A 111 -2.89 16.40 -4.56
CA VAL A 111 -3.75 17.40 -3.91
C VAL A 111 -2.91 18.43 -3.16
N ARG A 112 -3.48 19.64 -3.03
CA ARG A 112 -3.20 20.57 -1.95
C ARG A 112 -4.32 20.48 -0.92
N LEU A 113 -3.99 20.59 0.36
CA LEU A 113 -4.98 20.69 1.43
C LEU A 113 -5.04 22.12 1.92
N LEU A 114 -6.20 22.76 1.80
CA LEU A 114 -6.44 24.12 2.28
C LEU A 114 -7.15 24.06 3.63
N HIS A 115 -6.56 24.65 4.67
CA HIS A 115 -7.21 24.83 5.97
C HIS A 115 -8.29 25.91 5.88
N VAL A 116 -9.56 25.56 6.07
CA VAL A 116 -10.70 26.43 5.68
C VAL A 116 -10.78 27.71 6.49
N GLN A 117 -10.58 27.65 7.81
CA GLN A 117 -10.70 28.86 8.64
C GLN A 117 -9.58 29.87 8.37
N LEU A 118 -8.37 29.41 8.03
CA LEU A 118 -7.26 30.31 7.70
C LEU A 118 -7.28 30.72 6.22
N GLY A 119 -7.85 29.90 5.34
CA GLY A 119 -7.66 30.05 3.91
C GLY A 119 -6.20 29.82 3.48
N HIS A 120 -5.46 29.00 4.23
CA HIS A 120 -4.04 28.73 4.00
C HIS A 120 -3.81 27.32 3.48
N TYR A 121 -2.86 27.16 2.56
CA TYR A 121 -2.37 25.86 2.13
C TYR A 121 -1.48 25.26 3.21
N THR A 122 -1.65 23.95 3.44
CA THR A 122 -0.73 23.23 4.32
C THR A 122 0.49 22.76 3.55
N GLU A 123 1.67 22.86 4.17
CA GLU A 123 2.96 22.49 3.60
C GLU A 123 3.68 21.43 4.43
N ASN A 124 4.58 20.70 3.79
CA ASN A 124 5.72 20.08 4.44
C ASN A 124 6.74 21.17 4.82
N TYR A 125 6.60 21.71 6.04
CA TYR A 125 7.28 22.94 6.43
C TYR A 125 8.43 22.71 7.41
N THR A 126 9.47 23.52 7.28
CA THR A 126 10.62 23.53 8.20
C THR A 126 10.94 24.97 8.58
N VAL A 127 10.94 25.27 9.89
CA VAL A 127 11.39 26.58 10.42
C VAL A 127 12.90 26.52 10.74
N GLY A 128 13.35 25.40 11.30
CA GLY A 128 14.70 25.22 11.85
C GLY A 128 14.67 24.57 13.25
N GLY A 129 15.80 24.01 13.68
CA GLY A 129 15.90 23.32 14.97
C GLY A 129 15.08 22.03 15.00
N SER A 130 14.13 21.93 15.94
CA SER A 130 13.29 20.73 16.15
C SER A 130 12.03 20.67 15.26
N PHE A 131 11.66 21.78 14.62
CA PHE A 131 10.51 21.85 13.71
C PHE A 131 10.94 21.61 12.26
N VAL A 132 11.20 20.34 11.94
CA VAL A 132 11.63 19.87 10.62
C VAL A 132 10.56 18.96 10.02
N SER A 133 10.09 19.33 8.84
CA SER A 133 9.13 18.59 8.02
C SER A 133 7.77 18.34 8.68
N TYR A 134 7.20 19.34 9.35
CA TYR A 134 5.89 19.25 9.99
C TYR A 134 4.79 19.89 9.13
N LEU A 135 3.56 19.40 9.28
CA LEU A 135 2.40 19.94 8.59
C LEU A 135 2.02 21.32 9.16
N PHE A 136 2.07 22.34 8.31
CA PHE A 136 1.89 23.74 8.70
C PHE A 136 1.03 24.49 7.69
N ALA A 137 0.00 25.22 8.13
CA ALA A 137 -0.86 26.03 7.27
C ALA A 137 -0.25 27.41 7.00
N GLU A 138 0.64 27.50 6.01
CA GLU A 138 1.57 28.62 5.78
C GLU A 138 0.85 29.91 5.40
N SER A 139 0.30 29.99 4.19
CA SER A 139 -0.41 31.17 3.69
C SER A 139 -1.41 30.81 2.60
N SER A 140 -2.12 31.82 2.09
CA SER A 140 -3.05 31.68 0.96
C SER A 140 -2.36 31.54 -0.40
N GLN A 141 -1.02 31.63 -0.46
CA GLN A 141 -0.25 31.52 -1.69
C GLN A 141 0.14 30.07 -1.95
N ILE A 142 0.18 29.70 -3.23
CA ILE A 142 0.75 28.40 -3.64
C ILE A 142 2.26 28.46 -3.47
N ASP A 143 2.85 27.42 -2.88
CA ASP A 143 4.29 27.36 -2.66
C ASP A 143 5.05 27.17 -3.98
N THR A 144 6.10 27.97 -4.18
CA THR A 144 6.97 27.86 -5.36
C THR A 144 7.84 26.61 -5.32
N GLY A 145 8.15 26.11 -4.12
CA GLY A 145 8.89 24.86 -3.90
C GLY A 145 8.04 23.59 -3.98
N SER A 146 6.73 23.70 -4.24
CA SER A 146 5.77 22.58 -4.26
C SER A 146 5.68 21.78 -2.95
N LYS A 147 6.06 22.38 -1.80
CA LYS A 147 5.94 21.78 -0.46
C LYS A 147 4.49 21.60 0.00
N ASP A 148 3.55 22.25 -0.70
CA ASP A 148 2.11 22.18 -0.50
C ASP A 148 1.41 21.05 -1.30
N VAL A 149 2.16 20.30 -2.11
CA VAL A 149 1.64 19.22 -2.96
C VAL A 149 1.86 17.85 -2.31
N PHE A 150 0.77 17.10 -2.15
CA PHE A 150 0.78 15.76 -1.58
C PHE A 150 0.26 14.71 -2.55
N HIS A 151 0.88 13.53 -2.50
CA HIS A 151 0.37 12.34 -3.13
C HIS A 151 -0.60 11.61 -2.19
N VAL A 152 -1.84 11.44 -2.65
CA VAL A 152 -2.90 10.74 -1.92
C VAL A 152 -2.88 9.27 -2.29
N ILE A 153 -2.76 8.43 -1.27
CA ILE A 153 -2.76 6.99 -1.43
C ILE A 153 -3.95 6.39 -0.69
N ASP A 154 -4.70 5.52 -1.35
CA ASP A 154 -5.77 4.76 -0.71
C ASP A 154 -5.17 3.62 0.09
N TRP A 155 -5.30 3.67 1.42
CA TRP A 155 -4.79 2.64 2.31
C TRP A 155 -5.39 1.26 1.99
N LYS A 156 -6.63 1.19 1.50
CA LYS A 156 -7.24 -0.08 1.14
C LYS A 156 -6.55 -0.74 -0.06
N SER A 157 -6.04 0.07 -1.00
CA SER A 157 -5.43 -0.44 -2.22
C SER A 157 -4.09 -1.16 -2.01
N ILE A 158 -3.39 -0.92 -0.89
CA ILE A 158 -2.12 -1.62 -0.58
C ILE A 158 -2.34 -3.13 -0.39
N PHE A 159 -3.55 -3.53 0.03
CA PHE A 159 -3.94 -4.93 0.23
C PHE A 159 -4.77 -5.49 -0.92
N GLN A 160 -4.84 -4.77 -2.04
CA GLN A 160 -5.55 -5.22 -3.25
C GLN A 160 -4.54 -5.53 -4.34
N PHE A 161 -4.76 -6.66 -5.01
CA PHE A 161 -3.93 -7.08 -6.14
C PHE A 161 -4.61 -6.77 -7.46
N PRO A 162 -3.83 -6.55 -8.54
CA PRO A 162 -4.38 -6.37 -9.88
C PRO A 162 -5.32 -7.52 -10.27
N LYS A 163 -6.45 -7.19 -10.89
CA LYS A 163 -7.42 -8.18 -11.42
C LYS A 163 -7.07 -8.66 -12.83
N THR A 164 -5.99 -8.14 -13.39
CA THR A 164 -5.45 -8.46 -14.70
C THR A 164 -4.57 -9.71 -14.63
N TYR A 165 -4.03 -10.13 -15.78
CA TYR A 165 -2.94 -11.09 -15.76
C TYR A 165 -1.72 -10.46 -15.10
N VAL A 166 -1.04 -11.25 -14.28
CA VAL A 166 0.18 -10.83 -13.60
C VAL A 166 1.28 -11.86 -13.80
N THR A 167 2.52 -11.45 -13.63
CA THR A 167 3.62 -12.36 -13.34
C THR A 167 4.33 -11.94 -12.06
N PHE A 168 5.21 -12.80 -11.57
CA PHE A 168 6.00 -12.56 -10.36
C PHE A 168 7.47 -12.53 -10.73
N LYS A 169 8.16 -11.47 -10.33
CA LYS A 169 9.61 -11.36 -10.47
C LYS A 169 10.27 -11.71 -9.15
N GLY A 170 11.23 -12.64 -9.21
CA GLY A 170 12.01 -13.07 -8.05
C GLY A 170 13.23 -12.19 -7.82
N ASN A 171 13.87 -12.34 -6.67
CA ASN A 171 15.09 -11.59 -6.33
C ASN A 171 16.30 -11.86 -7.26
N ASN A 172 16.23 -12.89 -8.12
CA ASN A 172 17.23 -13.15 -9.17
C ASN A 172 16.95 -12.37 -10.48
N GLY A 173 15.94 -11.49 -10.49
CA GLY A 173 15.55 -10.68 -11.64
C GLY A 173 14.75 -11.41 -12.72
N LYS A 174 14.45 -12.70 -12.53
CA LYS A 174 13.71 -13.53 -13.50
C LYS A 174 12.22 -13.58 -13.17
N TYR A 175 11.40 -13.79 -14.19
CA TYR A 175 9.97 -14.01 -14.08
C TYR A 175 9.62 -15.47 -13.80
N LEU A 176 8.53 -15.65 -13.07
CA LEU A 176 8.00 -16.95 -12.69
C LEU A 176 7.10 -17.52 -13.79
N GLY A 177 7.51 -18.64 -14.37
CA GLY A 177 6.71 -19.36 -15.36
C GLY A 177 6.60 -20.85 -15.09
N VAL A 178 5.66 -21.49 -15.79
CA VAL A 178 5.45 -22.94 -15.71
C VAL A 178 6.53 -23.69 -16.49
N ILE A 179 7.11 -24.71 -15.86
CA ILE A 179 8.06 -25.64 -16.48
C ILE A 179 7.75 -27.07 -16.04
N THR A 180 7.87 -28.05 -16.95
CA THR A 180 7.78 -29.47 -16.61
C THR A 180 9.17 -30.00 -16.25
N ILE A 181 9.36 -30.48 -15.03
CA ILE A 181 10.61 -31.10 -14.55
C ILE A 181 10.26 -32.46 -13.97
N ASN A 182 10.88 -33.55 -14.45
CA ASN A 182 10.59 -34.91 -14.00
C ASN A 182 9.07 -35.23 -13.99
N GLN A 183 8.37 -34.86 -15.06
CA GLN A 183 6.91 -35.00 -15.21
C GLN A 183 6.05 -34.19 -14.23
N LEU A 184 6.65 -33.32 -13.41
CA LEU A 184 5.95 -32.44 -12.48
C LEU A 184 5.78 -31.04 -13.10
N PRO A 185 4.57 -30.45 -13.07
CA PRO A 185 4.31 -29.10 -13.57
C PRO A 185 4.74 -28.05 -12.53
N CYS A 186 6.04 -27.78 -12.49
CA CYS A 186 6.69 -26.85 -11.55
C CYS A 186 6.52 -25.38 -11.98
N LEU A 187 6.81 -24.49 -11.03
CA LEU A 187 6.98 -23.05 -11.27
C LEU A 187 8.45 -22.68 -11.08
N GLN A 188 9.05 -21.98 -12.04
CA GLN A 188 10.48 -21.61 -12.02
C GLN A 188 10.71 -20.13 -12.32
N PHE A 189 11.62 -19.52 -11.56
CA PHE A 189 12.17 -18.19 -11.82
C PHE A 189 13.31 -18.28 -12.85
N GLY A 190 12.94 -18.49 -14.11
CA GLY A 190 13.89 -18.71 -15.22
C GLY A 190 13.58 -17.91 -16.49
N TYR A 191 12.49 -17.15 -16.52
CA TYR A 191 12.03 -16.46 -17.73
C TYR A 191 12.50 -15.01 -17.75
N ASP A 192 12.89 -14.53 -18.94
CA ASP A 192 13.32 -13.14 -19.17
C ASP A 192 12.28 -12.30 -19.92
N ASN A 193 11.36 -12.96 -20.64
CA ASN A 193 10.38 -12.30 -21.49
C ASN A 193 8.99 -12.29 -20.85
N LEU A 194 8.45 -11.09 -20.59
CA LEU A 194 7.09 -10.89 -20.07
C LEU A 194 6.00 -11.40 -21.03
N ASN A 195 6.31 -11.53 -22.32
CA ASN A 195 5.36 -11.98 -23.33
C ASN A 195 5.32 -13.52 -23.46
N ASP A 196 6.14 -14.28 -22.72
CA ASP A 196 6.02 -15.74 -22.73
C ASP A 196 4.69 -16.14 -22.06
N PRO A 197 3.77 -16.84 -22.75
CA PRO A 197 2.47 -17.19 -22.18
C PRO A 197 2.57 -18.05 -20.91
N LYS A 198 3.71 -18.73 -20.67
CA LYS A 198 3.94 -19.54 -19.47
C LYS A 198 4.14 -18.70 -18.20
N VAL A 199 4.47 -17.42 -18.33
CA VAL A 199 4.70 -16.54 -17.17
C VAL A 199 3.43 -15.88 -16.64
N ALA A 200 2.32 -16.01 -17.36
CA ALA A 200 1.05 -15.37 -17.00
C ALA A 200 0.28 -16.17 -15.94
N HIS A 201 -0.14 -15.46 -14.89
CA HIS A 201 -0.95 -15.98 -13.79
C HIS A 201 -2.13 -15.04 -13.49
N GLN A 202 -3.11 -15.53 -12.76
CA GLN A 202 -4.26 -14.77 -12.27
C GLN A 202 -4.37 -14.95 -10.76
N MET A 203 -4.57 -13.85 -10.03
CA MET A 203 -4.77 -13.87 -8.58
C MET A 203 -6.24 -13.68 -8.24
N PHE A 204 -6.76 -14.51 -7.33
CA PHE A 204 -8.12 -14.40 -6.81
C PHE A 204 -8.06 -14.22 -5.30
N VAL A 205 -8.42 -13.03 -4.83
CA VAL A 205 -8.56 -12.74 -3.40
C VAL A 205 -9.98 -13.09 -2.95
N THR A 206 -10.10 -13.92 -1.93
CA THR A 206 -11.38 -14.32 -1.36
C THR A 206 -11.81 -13.35 -0.25
N SER A 207 -13.08 -13.42 0.17
CA SER A 207 -13.62 -12.56 1.24
C SER A 207 -12.97 -12.80 2.60
N ASN A 208 -12.37 -13.98 2.84
CA ASN A 208 -11.66 -14.31 4.08
C ASN A 208 -10.17 -13.90 4.05
N GLY A 209 -9.74 -13.24 2.98
CA GLY A 209 -8.38 -12.73 2.78
C GLY A 209 -7.36 -13.78 2.34
N THR A 210 -7.78 -15.01 2.01
CA THR A 210 -6.90 -15.94 1.30
C THR A 210 -6.83 -15.60 -0.19
N ILE A 211 -5.74 -16.03 -0.81
CA ILE A 211 -5.44 -15.86 -2.22
C ILE A 211 -5.30 -17.26 -2.82
N CYS A 212 -5.93 -17.50 -3.96
CA CYS A 212 -5.56 -18.61 -4.82
C CYS A 212 -5.06 -18.07 -6.16
N ILE A 213 -4.07 -18.75 -6.73
CA ILE A 213 -3.36 -18.30 -7.93
C ILE A 213 -3.53 -19.36 -9.00
N LYS A 214 -3.94 -18.95 -10.18
CA LYS A 214 -4.14 -19.83 -11.34
C LYS A 214 -3.08 -19.51 -12.38
N SER A 215 -2.38 -20.53 -12.87
CA SER A 215 -1.56 -20.37 -14.07
C SER A 215 -2.47 -20.25 -15.28
N ASN A 216 -2.24 -19.23 -16.11
CA ASN A 216 -2.98 -19.05 -17.35
C ASN A 216 -2.66 -20.19 -18.33
N TYR A 217 -1.38 -20.53 -18.47
CA TYR A 217 -0.91 -21.54 -19.43
C TYR A 217 -1.47 -22.94 -19.15
N MET A 218 -1.46 -23.38 -17.89
CA MET A 218 -1.93 -24.71 -17.51
C MET A 218 -3.44 -24.77 -17.23
N ASN A 219 -4.09 -23.61 -17.10
CA ASN A 219 -5.49 -23.50 -16.66
C ASN A 219 -5.75 -24.23 -15.32
N LYS A 220 -4.76 -24.25 -14.42
CA LYS A 220 -4.75 -24.98 -13.13
C LYS A 220 -4.23 -24.09 -12.01
N PHE A 221 -4.63 -24.40 -10.78
CA PHE A 221 -4.23 -23.63 -9.60
C PHE A 221 -2.88 -24.09 -9.04
N TRP A 222 -2.16 -23.12 -8.47
CA TRP A 222 -0.97 -23.35 -7.69
C TRP A 222 -1.33 -24.13 -6.44
N ARG A 223 -0.57 -25.19 -6.14
CA ARG A 223 -0.84 -26.07 -5.01
C ARG A 223 0.44 -26.64 -4.43
N LEU A 224 0.55 -26.61 -3.11
CA LEU A 224 1.60 -27.32 -2.40
C LEU A 224 1.43 -28.83 -2.61
N SER A 225 2.50 -29.49 -3.03
CA SER A 225 2.49 -30.92 -3.35
C SER A 225 3.80 -31.59 -2.92
N THR A 226 4.19 -32.68 -3.60
CA THR A 226 5.38 -33.50 -3.34
C THR A 226 6.62 -32.66 -3.05
N ASP A 227 7.38 -33.04 -2.02
CA ASP A 227 8.60 -32.35 -1.57
C ASP A 227 8.42 -30.84 -1.29
N ASN A 228 7.19 -30.41 -0.99
CA ASN A 228 6.79 -29.02 -0.75
C ASN A 228 6.95 -28.10 -1.98
N TRP A 229 7.09 -28.66 -3.18
CA TRP A 229 7.02 -27.88 -4.40
C TRP A 229 5.63 -27.30 -4.58
N ILE A 230 5.57 -26.07 -5.07
CA ILE A 230 4.32 -25.49 -5.57
C ILE A 230 4.17 -25.93 -7.02
N LEU A 231 3.25 -26.85 -7.25
CA LEU A 231 2.93 -27.38 -8.56
C LEU A 231 1.67 -26.72 -9.12
N VAL A 232 1.47 -26.88 -10.43
CA VAL A 232 0.35 -26.30 -11.18
C VAL A 232 -0.64 -27.39 -11.58
N ASP A 233 -1.21 -28.06 -10.60
CA ASP A 233 -2.10 -29.23 -10.76
C ASP A 233 -3.44 -29.10 -10.02
N GLY A 234 -3.64 -28.01 -9.26
CA GLY A 234 -4.80 -27.85 -8.39
C GLY A 234 -6.12 -27.58 -9.12
N ASN A 235 -7.21 -28.09 -8.54
CA ASN A 235 -8.57 -27.65 -8.83
C ASN A 235 -8.85 -26.30 -8.14
N ASP A 236 -10.02 -25.72 -8.37
CA ASP A 236 -10.38 -24.43 -7.77
C ASP A 236 -10.57 -24.53 -6.24
N PRO A 237 -9.69 -23.96 -5.42
CA PRO A 237 -9.78 -24.08 -3.97
C PRO A 237 -10.91 -23.25 -3.37
N ARG A 238 -11.55 -22.38 -4.15
CA ARG A 238 -12.74 -21.65 -3.71
C ARG A 238 -13.96 -22.59 -3.60
N GLU A 239 -13.92 -23.72 -4.31
CA GLU A 239 -14.92 -24.78 -4.25
C GLU A 239 -14.48 -25.90 -3.31
N THR A 240 -13.22 -26.35 -3.41
CA THR A 240 -12.73 -27.51 -2.64
C THR A 240 -12.33 -27.17 -1.21
N ASN A 241 -12.05 -25.90 -0.90
CA ASN A 241 -11.43 -25.45 0.35
C ASN A 241 -10.09 -26.14 0.67
N GLU A 242 -9.35 -26.60 -0.35
CA GLU A 242 -8.05 -27.24 -0.16
C GLU A 242 -6.98 -26.23 0.29
N ALA A 243 -6.55 -26.32 1.54
CA ALA A 243 -5.56 -25.43 2.14
C ALA A 243 -4.22 -25.41 1.38
N ALA A 244 -3.86 -26.49 0.69
CA ALA A 244 -2.63 -26.60 -0.09
C ALA A 244 -2.60 -25.63 -1.29
N ALA A 245 -3.76 -25.22 -1.82
CA ALA A 245 -3.90 -24.26 -2.91
C ALA A 245 -4.32 -22.86 -2.44
N LEU A 246 -4.33 -22.61 -1.13
CA LEU A 246 -4.63 -21.31 -0.53
C LEU A 246 -3.36 -20.68 0.02
N PHE A 247 -3.27 -19.36 -0.13
CA PHE A 247 -2.16 -18.54 0.35
C PHE A 247 -2.66 -17.34 1.14
N ARG A 248 -1.82 -16.77 2.01
CA ARG A 248 -2.00 -15.43 2.58
C ARG A 248 -0.78 -14.58 2.27
N SER A 249 -0.99 -13.32 1.92
CA SER A 249 0.09 -12.39 1.63
C SER A 249 0.57 -11.66 2.87
N ASP A 250 1.86 -11.47 2.96
CA ASP A 250 2.52 -10.44 3.76
C ASP A 250 2.97 -9.33 2.79
N VAL A 251 2.50 -8.09 3.00
CA VAL A 251 2.72 -6.99 2.06
C VAL A 251 3.86 -6.13 2.59
N HIS A 252 4.87 -5.86 1.77
CA HIS A 252 6.04 -5.07 2.12
C HIS A 252 5.96 -3.64 1.56
N ASP A 253 5.40 -3.51 0.36
CA ASP A 253 5.12 -2.25 -0.34
C ASP A 253 4.10 -2.50 -1.47
N PHE A 254 3.76 -1.48 -2.25
CA PHE A 254 2.95 -1.64 -3.46
C PHE A 254 3.52 -2.71 -4.38
N ASN A 255 2.72 -3.73 -4.68
CA ASN A 255 3.08 -4.86 -5.53
C ASN A 255 4.29 -5.67 -5.04
N VAL A 256 4.76 -5.49 -3.81
CA VAL A 256 5.87 -6.27 -3.23
C VAL A 256 5.35 -7.09 -2.06
N ILE A 257 5.35 -8.41 -2.21
CA ILE A 257 4.74 -9.32 -1.23
C ILE A 257 5.59 -10.55 -0.93
N SER A 258 5.24 -11.24 0.15
CA SER A 258 5.56 -12.65 0.38
C SER A 258 4.27 -13.46 0.53
N LEU A 259 4.28 -14.72 0.14
CA LEU A 259 3.09 -15.58 0.19
C LEU A 259 3.32 -16.77 1.12
N LEU A 260 2.50 -16.86 2.17
CA LEU A 260 2.44 -17.99 3.09
C LEU A 260 1.48 -19.04 2.53
N ASN A 261 1.93 -20.28 2.34
CA ASN A 261 1.02 -21.38 1.97
C ASN A 261 0.23 -21.86 3.20
N MET A 262 -1.09 -22.03 3.07
CA MET A 262 -1.97 -22.30 4.21
C MET A 262 -1.94 -23.75 4.72
N GLN A 263 -1.44 -24.71 3.93
CA GLN A 263 -1.30 -26.11 4.38
C GLN A 263 -0.05 -26.33 5.22
N LYS A 264 1.10 -25.78 4.78
CA LYS A 264 2.37 -25.91 5.49
C LYS A 264 2.61 -24.80 6.50
N THR A 265 1.93 -23.66 6.34
CA THR A 265 2.15 -22.41 7.08
C THR A 265 3.59 -21.91 6.99
N TRP A 266 4.20 -22.05 5.81
CA TRP A 266 5.55 -21.59 5.48
C TRP A 266 5.49 -20.70 4.23
N PHE A 267 6.44 -19.77 4.11
CA PHE A 267 6.53 -18.90 2.95
C PHE A 267 7.08 -19.65 1.74
N ILE A 268 6.48 -19.39 0.59
CA ILE A 268 7.00 -19.84 -0.70
C ILE A 268 8.15 -18.94 -1.14
N LYS A 269 9.18 -19.56 -1.72
CA LYS A 269 10.39 -18.87 -2.14
C LYS A 269 11.00 -19.52 -3.36
N ARG A 270 11.87 -18.76 -4.03
CA ARG A 270 12.81 -19.33 -5.01
C ARG A 270 13.74 -20.30 -4.30
N PHE A 271 13.76 -21.55 -4.74
CA PHE A 271 14.53 -22.62 -4.13
C PHE A 271 15.21 -23.50 -5.18
N THR A 272 16.48 -23.80 -4.95
CA THR A 272 17.22 -24.82 -5.71
C THR A 272 17.46 -25.98 -4.78
N SER A 273 16.89 -27.14 -5.09
CA SER A 273 17.20 -28.34 -4.32
C SER A 273 18.55 -28.93 -4.77
N GLY A 274 19.17 -29.76 -3.94
CA GLY A 274 20.34 -30.54 -4.34
C GLY A 274 20.02 -31.65 -5.35
N LYS A 275 18.75 -31.89 -5.70
CA LYS A 275 18.36 -32.84 -6.75
C LYS A 275 18.60 -32.20 -8.13
N PRO A 276 19.01 -32.98 -9.14
CA PRO A 276 19.16 -32.48 -10.51
C PRO A 276 17.89 -31.77 -11.00
N GLU A 277 18.06 -30.73 -11.81
CA GLU A 277 17.00 -30.01 -12.56
C GLU A 277 16.06 -29.11 -11.75
N PHE A 278 15.89 -29.34 -10.44
CA PHE A 278 15.07 -28.48 -9.58
C PHE A 278 15.84 -27.22 -9.15
N ILE A 279 16.08 -26.34 -10.12
CA ILE A 279 16.83 -25.09 -9.95
C ILE A 279 15.85 -23.92 -9.97
N ASN A 280 15.95 -23.00 -9.01
CA ASN A 280 15.14 -21.78 -8.91
C ASN A 280 13.62 -22.01 -8.99
N CYS A 281 13.15 -23.15 -8.49
CA CYS A 281 11.73 -23.51 -8.50
C CYS A 281 11.01 -22.99 -7.25
N MET A 282 9.69 -22.85 -7.32
CA MET A 282 8.88 -22.36 -6.20
C MET A 282 8.64 -23.46 -5.16
N ASN A 283 9.12 -23.28 -3.93
CA ASN A 283 8.95 -24.24 -2.84
C ASN A 283 8.54 -23.52 -1.55
N ALA A 284 7.71 -24.16 -0.71
CA ALA A 284 7.43 -23.69 0.64
C ALA A 284 8.59 -24.05 1.60
N ALA A 285 9.69 -23.29 1.52
CA ALA A 285 10.98 -23.67 2.09
C ALA A 285 11.51 -22.76 3.21
N THR A 286 10.78 -21.73 3.64
CA THR A 286 11.19 -20.90 4.80
C THR A 286 10.03 -20.59 5.74
N GLN A 287 10.30 -20.58 7.05
CA GLN A 287 9.33 -20.21 8.09
C GLN A 287 9.17 -18.70 8.25
N ILE A 288 10.24 -17.95 7.99
CA ILE A 288 10.31 -16.50 8.13
C ILE A 288 10.66 -15.94 6.75
N VAL A 289 10.12 -14.77 6.41
CA VAL A 289 10.45 -14.09 5.15
C VAL A 289 11.96 -13.89 5.05
N ASP A 290 12.54 -14.37 3.95
CA ASP A 290 13.91 -14.10 3.54
C ASP A 290 13.93 -13.44 2.16
N GLU A 291 15.09 -13.00 1.70
CA GLU A 291 15.26 -12.29 0.43
C GLU A 291 14.71 -13.04 -0.80
N THR A 292 14.63 -14.36 -0.75
CA THR A 292 14.14 -15.20 -1.87
C THR A 292 12.64 -15.47 -1.81
N ALA A 293 11.98 -15.08 -0.71
CA ALA A 293 10.54 -15.14 -0.51
C ALA A 293 9.82 -13.83 -0.88
N ILE A 294 10.56 -12.78 -1.25
CA ILE A 294 10.02 -11.51 -1.72
C ILE A 294 9.72 -11.61 -3.21
N LEU A 295 8.49 -11.27 -3.58
CA LEU A 295 7.93 -11.34 -4.92
C LEU A 295 7.44 -9.95 -5.33
N GLU A 296 7.93 -9.47 -6.47
CA GLU A 296 7.41 -8.26 -7.12
C GLU A 296 6.33 -8.68 -8.14
N ILE A 297 5.12 -8.14 -8.01
CA ILE A 297 3.98 -8.37 -8.90
C ILE A 297 4.11 -7.42 -10.09
N ILE A 298 4.14 -8.00 -11.29
CA ILE A 298 4.19 -7.25 -12.54
C ILE A 298 2.84 -7.43 -13.26
N GLU A 299 2.14 -6.33 -13.50
CA GLU A 299 0.93 -6.35 -14.33
C GLU A 299 1.30 -6.63 -15.79
N LEU A 300 0.57 -7.56 -16.39
CA LEU A 300 0.65 -7.85 -17.82
C LEU A 300 -0.50 -7.13 -18.52
N GLY A 301 -0.17 -6.43 -19.61
CA GLY A 301 -1.19 -5.83 -20.46
C GLY A 301 -2.18 -6.89 -20.95
N SER A 302 -3.44 -6.50 -21.14
CA SER A 302 -4.41 -7.36 -21.80
C SER A 302 -3.94 -7.61 -23.23
N ASN A 303 -3.27 -8.73 -23.48
CA ASN A 303 -3.05 -9.20 -24.84
C ASN A 303 -4.43 -9.60 -25.38
N ASN A 304 -4.94 -8.78 -26.30
CA ASN A 304 -6.15 -9.05 -27.09
C ASN A 304 -6.04 -10.38 -27.84
#